data_AF-A0A0G9GWZ9-F1
#
_entry.id   AF-A0A0G9GWZ9-F1
#
_cell.length_a   1.000
_cell.length_b   1.000
_cell.length_c   1.000
_cell.angle_alpha   90.00
_cell.angle_beta   90.00
_cell.angle_gamma   90.00
#
_symmetry.space_group_name_H-M   'P 1'
#
loop_
_entity.id
_entity.type
_entity.pdbx_description
1 polymer ?
#
loop_
_entity_poly.entity_id
_entity_poly.type
_entity_poly.pdbx_seq_one_letter_code
_entity_poly.pdbx_strand_id
1 'polypeptide(L)'
;RKGRDWKAYRIIWELRYGPIPEAMEVDHIRHNRKDNRIENLRLVTRTGNGRNQSKFATNTSGVTGVNWNSQAGKWRAEIYVDGKHISLGLFTIFNDAVLARKSAESKYGFHKNNGE
;
A
#
# COMPACT_ATOMS: atom_id res chain seq x y z
N ARG A 1 10.42 -26.82 22.70
CA ARG A 1 10.94 -26.64 21.32
C ARG A 1 10.18 -25.49 20.65
N LYS A 2 10.79 -24.31 20.48
CA LYS A 2 10.21 -23.27 19.61
C LYS A 2 10.55 -23.65 18.17
N GLY A 3 9.66 -24.40 17.52
CA GLY A 3 9.72 -24.57 16.06
C GLY A 3 9.51 -23.20 15.42
N ARG A 4 10.41 -22.78 14.54
CA ARG A 4 10.12 -21.64 13.66
C ARG A 4 9.02 -22.11 12.72
N ASP A 5 7.84 -21.48 12.76
CA ASP A 5 6.79 -21.74 11.78
C ASP A 5 7.24 -21.18 10.43
N TRP A 6 7.81 -22.05 9.60
CA TRP A 6 8.22 -21.70 8.24
C TRP A 6 6.98 -21.63 7.36
N LYS A 7 6.71 -20.45 6.81
CA LYS A 7 5.56 -20.24 5.92
C LYS A 7 5.84 -20.91 4.57
N ALA A 8 4.95 -21.81 4.13
CA ALA A 8 5.12 -22.62 2.91
C ALA A 8 5.49 -21.81 1.66
N TYR A 9 4.88 -20.63 1.46
CA TYR A 9 5.16 -19.77 0.31
C TYR A 9 6.60 -19.22 0.28
N ARG A 10 7.25 -19.06 1.43
CA ARG A 10 8.66 -18.61 1.50
C ARG A 10 9.59 -19.73 1.01
N ILE A 11 9.32 -20.96 1.45
CA ILE A 11 10.08 -22.14 1.00
C ILE A 11 9.92 -22.34 -0.51
N ILE A 12 8.68 -22.25 -1.02
CA ILE A 12 8.39 -22.38 -2.46
C ILE A 12 9.13 -21.31 -3.27
N TRP A 13 9.16 -20.07 -2.77
CA TRP A 13 9.92 -19.00 -3.42
C TRP A 13 11.43 -19.29 -3.43
N GLU A 14 12.00 -19.63 -2.28
CA GLU A 14 13.45 -19.88 -2.15
C GLU A 14 13.93 -21.06 -2.99
N LEU A 15 13.11 -22.11 -3.11
CA LEU A 15 13.39 -23.26 -3.98
C LEU A 15 13.42 -22.87 -5.46
N ARG A 16 12.59 -21.91 -5.89
CA ARG A 16 12.44 -21.56 -7.30
C ARG A 16 13.37 -20.42 -7.77
N TYR A 17 13.65 -19.46 -6.89
CA TYR A 17 14.33 -18.22 -7.21
C TYR A 17 15.55 -17.92 -6.32
N GLY A 18 15.81 -18.74 -5.29
CA GLY A 18 16.89 -18.52 -4.35
C GLY A 18 16.49 -17.61 -3.18
N PRO A 19 17.45 -17.22 -2.34
CA PRO A 19 17.21 -16.60 -1.04
C PRO A 19 16.38 -15.31 -1.16
N ILE A 20 15.42 -15.13 -0.26
CA ILE A 20 14.64 -13.89 -0.15
C ILE A 20 15.57 -12.81 0.43
N PRO A 21 15.78 -11.67 -0.26
CA PRO A 21 16.58 -10.58 0.27
C PRO A 21 16.02 -10.07 1.61
N GLU A 22 16.90 -9.67 2.55
CA GLU A 22 16.51 -9.28 3.91
C GLU A 22 15.51 -8.10 3.95
N ALA A 23 15.57 -7.20 2.97
CA ALA A 23 14.66 -6.07 2.83
C ALA A 23 13.31 -6.39 2.15
N MET A 24 13.09 -7.65 1.76
CA MET A 24 11.94 -8.10 0.99
C MET A 24 11.10 -9.14 1.73
N GLU A 25 9.83 -9.23 1.36
CA GLU A 25 8.88 -10.23 1.80
C GLU A 25 8.22 -10.87 0.58
N VAL A 26 7.78 -12.12 0.72
CA VAL A 26 6.94 -12.76 -0.30
C VAL A 26 5.48 -12.52 0.08
N ASP A 27 4.70 -12.01 -0.86
CA ASP A 27 3.28 -11.64 -0.72
C ASP A 27 2.41 -12.41 -1.72
N HIS A 28 1.15 -12.63 -1.35
CA HIS A 28 0.16 -13.32 -2.19
C HIS A 28 -0.58 -12.28 -3.04
N ILE A 29 -0.38 -12.34 -4.37
CA ILE A 29 -0.97 -11.39 -5.32
C ILE A 29 -2.49 -11.33 -5.19
N ARG A 30 -3.16 -12.48 -5.02
CA ARG A 30 -4.62 -12.58 -4.89
C ARG A 30 -5.13 -12.49 -3.45
N HIS A 31 -4.29 -12.13 -2.48
CA HIS A 31 -4.61 -12.10 -1.04
C HIS A 31 -5.12 -13.44 -0.46
N ASN A 32 -5.03 -14.55 -1.21
CA ASN A 32 -5.40 -15.88 -0.76
C ASN A 32 -4.17 -16.64 -0.23
N ARG A 33 -4.05 -16.67 1.10
CA ARG A 33 -2.92 -17.33 1.80
C ARG A 33 -2.84 -18.85 1.61
N LYS A 34 -3.90 -19.49 1.11
CA LYS A 34 -3.93 -20.94 0.83
C LYS A 34 -3.38 -21.27 -0.55
N ASP A 35 -3.34 -20.31 -1.48
CA ASP A 35 -2.84 -20.51 -2.83
C ASP A 35 -1.36 -20.14 -2.91
N ASN A 36 -0.49 -21.14 -2.77
CA ASN A 36 0.98 -20.95 -2.77
C ASN A 36 1.63 -21.22 -4.13
N ARG A 37 0.86 -21.29 -5.22
CA ARG A 37 1.44 -21.42 -6.57
C ARG A 37 2.35 -20.24 -6.85
N ILE A 38 3.48 -20.48 -7.51
CA ILE A 38 4.49 -19.44 -7.75
C ILE A 38 3.93 -18.23 -8.51
N GLU A 39 2.96 -18.46 -9.39
CA GLU A 39 2.21 -17.43 -10.14
C GLU A 39 1.33 -16.52 -9.26
N ASN A 40 1.04 -16.94 -8.03
CA ASN A 40 0.33 -16.15 -7.03
C ASN A 40 1.26 -15.49 -6.01
N LEU A 41 2.58 -15.66 -6.14
CA LEU A 41 3.58 -15.09 -5.22
C LEU A 41 4.35 -13.95 -5.89
N ARG A 42 4.73 -12.94 -5.12
CA ARG A 42 5.62 -11.86 -5.55
C ARG A 42 6.56 -11.44 -4.43
N LEU A 43 7.75 -10.94 -4.78
CA LEU A 43 8.57 -10.17 -3.84
C LEU A 43 8.02 -8.76 -3.72
N VAL A 44 7.85 -8.30 -2.49
CA VAL A 44 7.48 -6.94 -2.14
C VAL A 44 8.46 -6.42 -1.11
N THR A 45 8.76 -5.13 -1.15
CA THR A 45 9.41 -4.50 -0.01
C THR A 45 8.43 -4.45 1.16
N ARG A 46 8.91 -4.52 2.40
CA ARG A 46 8.05 -4.40 3.58
C ARG A 46 7.24 -3.09 3.56
N THR A 47 7.83 -2.01 3.03
CA THR A 47 7.17 -0.72 2.80
C THR A 47 6.15 -0.78 1.66
N GLY A 48 6.41 -1.50 0.57
CA GLY A 48 5.47 -1.73 -0.52
C GLY A 48 4.24 -2.55 -0.10
N ASN A 49 4.44 -3.56 0.76
CA ASN A 49 3.34 -4.35 1.33
C ASN A 49 2.43 -3.49 2.22
N GLY A 50 3.02 -2.66 3.08
CA GLY A 50 2.28 -1.75 3.96
C GLY A 50 1.52 -0.64 3.22
N ARG A 51 1.90 -0.30 1.98
CA ARG A 51 1.18 0.69 1.16
C ARG A 51 -0.14 0.13 0.62
N ASN A 52 -0.22 -1.16 0.28
CA ASN A 52 -1.43 -1.86 -0.18
C ASN A 52 -2.45 -2.15 0.95
N GLN A 53 -2.58 -1.26 1.94
CA GLN A 53 -3.64 -1.40 2.92
C GLN A 53 -4.98 -0.93 2.33
N SER A 54 -6.02 -1.74 2.52
CA SER A 54 -7.41 -1.37 2.21
C SER A 54 -7.77 -0.03 2.84
N LYS A 55 -8.72 0.69 2.24
CA LYS A 55 -9.22 1.96 2.79
C LYS A 55 -9.59 1.78 4.26
N PHE A 56 -9.18 2.72 5.10
CA PHE A 56 -9.64 2.73 6.49
C PHE A 56 -11.17 2.87 6.54
N ALA A 57 -11.81 2.10 7.42
CA ALA A 57 -13.27 2.13 7.60
C ALA A 57 -13.80 3.53 8.01
N THR A 58 -12.94 4.38 8.55
CA THR A 58 -13.24 5.78 8.93
C THR A 58 -13.06 6.77 7.78
N ASN A 59 -12.74 6.30 6.57
CA ASN A 59 -12.63 7.17 5.40
C ASN A 59 -14.03 7.63 4.95
N THR A 60 -14.36 8.88 5.23
CA THR A 60 -15.63 9.50 4.87
C THR A 60 -15.65 10.12 3.48
N SER A 61 -14.49 10.31 2.84
CA SER A 61 -14.40 10.91 1.49
C SER A 61 -14.42 9.86 0.37
N GLY A 62 -14.22 8.58 0.71
CA GLY A 62 -14.07 7.49 -0.25
C GLY A 62 -12.70 7.43 -0.94
N VAL A 63 -11.80 8.38 -0.64
CA VAL A 63 -10.46 8.50 -1.24
C VAL A 63 -9.40 8.60 -0.15
N THR A 64 -8.44 7.67 -0.15
CA THR A 64 -7.37 7.65 0.87
C THR A 64 -6.52 8.91 0.78
N GLY A 65 -6.26 9.55 1.92
CA GLY A 65 -5.46 10.78 1.97
C GLY A 65 -6.17 12.02 1.43
N VAL A 66 -7.50 11.99 1.26
CA VAL A 66 -8.31 13.19 0.99
C VAL A 66 -9.37 13.32 2.07
N ASN A 67 -9.46 14.47 2.72
CA ASN A 67 -10.47 14.74 3.76
C ASN A 67 -10.86 16.22 3.82
N TRP A 68 -12.04 16.51 4.37
CA TRP A 68 -12.49 17.88 4.57
C TRP A 68 -11.83 18.49 5.81
N ASN A 69 -11.18 19.63 5.63
CA ASN A 69 -10.65 20.44 6.72
C ASN A 69 -11.65 21.55 7.05
N SER A 70 -12.41 21.37 8.14
CA SER A 70 -13.43 22.31 8.59
C SER A 70 -12.88 23.67 9.01
N GLN A 71 -11.67 23.73 9.56
CA GLN A 71 -11.04 24.99 9.98
C GLN A 71 -10.65 25.84 8.78
N ALA A 72 -10.17 25.20 7.70
CA ALA A 72 -9.79 25.88 6.47
C ALA A 72 -10.96 26.06 5.48
N GLY A 73 -12.09 25.38 5.70
CA GLY A 73 -13.20 25.30 4.74
C GLY A 73 -12.77 24.73 3.39
N LYS A 74 -11.83 23.77 3.37
CA LYS A 74 -11.17 23.25 2.16
C LYS A 74 -10.94 21.75 2.24
N TRP A 75 -10.87 21.09 1.10
CA TRP A 75 -10.40 19.73 0.94
C TRP A 75 -8.89 19.66 1.08
N ARG A 76 -8.40 18.84 2.01
CA ARG A 76 -6.98 18.56 2.20
C ARG A 76 -6.61 17.29 1.47
N ALA A 77 -5.51 17.32 0.73
CA ALA A 77 -4.87 16.13 0.18
C ALA A 77 -3.50 15.91 0.83
N GLU A 78 -3.21 14.66 1.19
CA GLU A 78 -1.99 14.27 1.88
C GLU A 78 -1.52 12.87 1.46
N ILE A 79 -0.22 12.61 1.59
CA ILE A 79 0.40 11.32 1.30
C ILE A 79 1.49 10.98 2.29
N TYR A 80 1.57 9.71 2.69
CA TYR A 80 2.68 9.19 3.47
C TYR A 80 3.60 8.41 2.55
N VAL A 81 4.86 8.81 2.47
CA VAL A 81 5.88 8.13 1.66
C VAL A 81 7.06 7.84 2.57
N ASP A 82 7.41 6.56 2.68
CA ASP A 82 8.54 6.10 3.52
C ASP A 82 8.49 6.63 4.96
N GLY A 83 7.29 6.60 5.55
CA GLY A 83 7.03 7.07 6.91
C GLY A 83 6.95 8.59 7.07
N LYS A 84 7.18 9.36 6.01
CA LYS A 84 7.09 10.82 6.03
C LYS A 84 5.74 11.30 5.54
N HIS A 85 5.10 12.17 6.32
CA HIS A 85 3.89 12.88 5.92
C HIS A 85 4.23 14.00 4.94
N ILE A 86 3.50 14.06 3.82
CA ILE A 86 3.66 15.06 2.78
C ILE A 86 2.28 15.67 2.52
N SER A 87 2.16 16.98 2.75
CA SER A 87 0.98 17.76 2.38
C SER A 87 1.00 18.02 0.87
N LEU A 88 -0.09 17.67 0.19
CA LEU A 88 -0.27 17.92 -1.25
C LEU A 88 -1.02 19.23 -1.53
N GLY A 89 -1.64 19.81 -0.49
CA GLY A 89 -2.29 21.11 -0.57
C GLY A 89 -3.70 21.14 0.02
N LEU A 90 -4.29 22.33 -0.03
CA LEU A 90 -5.68 22.61 0.33
C LEU A 90 -6.41 23.12 -0.91
N PHE A 91 -7.55 22.51 -1.22
CA PHE A 91 -8.33 22.74 -2.42
C PHE A 91 -9.76 23.13 -2.07
N THR A 92 -10.36 24.02 -2.82
CA THR A 92 -11.78 24.34 -2.67
C THR A 92 -12.67 23.23 -3.25
N ILE A 93 -12.20 22.57 -4.30
CA ILE A 93 -12.93 21.53 -5.03
C ILE A 93 -12.39 20.15 -4.63
N PHE A 94 -13.30 19.23 -4.33
CA PHE A 94 -12.96 17.85 -3.96
C PHE A 94 -12.13 17.14 -5.03
N ASN A 95 -12.55 17.25 -6.29
CA ASN A 95 -11.86 16.61 -7.41
C ASN A 95 -10.42 17.08 -7.56
N ASP A 96 -10.09 18.34 -7.26
CA ASP A 96 -8.72 18.84 -7.35
C ASP A 96 -7.83 18.19 -6.29
N ALA A 97 -8.35 17.99 -5.07
CA ALA A 97 -7.66 17.25 -4.02
C ALA A 97 -7.43 15.79 -4.42
N VAL A 98 -8.41 15.14 -5.07
CA VAL A 98 -8.28 13.78 -5.59
C VAL A 98 -7.25 13.70 -6.72
N LEU A 99 -7.22 14.67 -7.63
CA LEU A 99 -6.24 14.72 -8.72
C LEU A 99 -4.82 14.94 -8.19
N ALA A 100 -4.66 15.82 -7.20
CA ALA A 100 -3.38 16.02 -6.51
C ALA A 100 -2.91 14.73 -5.83
N ARG A 101 -3.82 14.03 -5.15
CA ARG A 101 -3.56 12.73 -4.52
C ARG A 101 -3.12 11.66 -5.54
N LYS A 102 -3.86 11.48 -6.64
CA LYS A 102 -3.52 10.52 -7.71
C LYS A 102 -2.18 10.86 -8.39
N SER A 103 -1.91 12.14 -8.60
CA SER A 103 -0.64 12.59 -9.18
C SER A 103 0.53 12.28 -8.25
N ALA A 104 0.37 12.46 -6.94
CA ALA A 104 1.37 12.10 -5.96
C ALA A 104 1.59 10.58 -5.88
N GLU A 105 0.52 9.78 -5.94
CA GLU A 105 0.62 8.32 -6.00
C GLU A 105 1.47 7.85 -7.18
N SER A 106 1.22 8.41 -8.37
CA SER A 106 2.02 8.12 -9.57
C SER A 106 3.47 8.56 -9.38
N LYS A 107 3.72 9.76 -8.84
CA LYS A 107 5.05 10.30 -8.58
C LYS A 107 5.87 9.44 -7.61
N TYR A 108 5.24 8.88 -6.59
CA TYR A 108 5.91 8.09 -5.54
C TYR A 108 5.80 6.56 -5.74
N GLY A 109 5.35 6.12 -6.92
CA GLY A 109 5.35 4.70 -7.30
C GLY A 109 4.33 3.85 -6.53
N PHE A 110 3.19 4.42 -6.14
CA PHE A 110 2.10 3.64 -5.55
C PHE A 110 1.46 2.76 -6.63
N HIS A 111 1.31 1.46 -6.35
CA HIS A 111 0.60 0.53 -7.24
C HIS A 111 -0.87 0.94 -7.40
N LYS A 112 -1.46 0.65 -8.56
CA LYS A 112 -2.86 1.01 -8.92
C LYS A 112 -3.93 0.49 -7.94
N ASN A 113 -3.63 -0.53 -7.13
CA ASN A 113 -4.57 -1.15 -6.20
C ASN A 113 -4.59 -0.48 -4.81
N ASN A 114 -3.92 0.67 -4.64
CA ASN A 114 -3.96 1.40 -3.38
C ASN A 114 -5.31 2.10 -3.20
N GLY A 115 -6.20 1.48 -2.43
CA GLY A 115 -7.51 2.03 -2.12
C GLY A 115 -8.57 1.75 -3.18
N GLU A 116 -8.67 0.51 -3.65
CA GLU A 116 -9.98 -0.06 -4.02
C GLU A 116 -10.58 -0.78 -2.81
#